data_AF-A0A9P9A269-F1
#
_entry.id   AF-A0A9P9A269-F1
#
_cell.length_a   1.000
_cell.length_b   1.000
_cell.length_c   1.000
_cell.angle_alpha   90.00
_cell.angle_beta   90.00
_cell.angle_gamma   90.00
#
_symmetry.space_group_name_H-M   'P 1'
#
loop_
_entity.id
_entity.type
_entity.pdbx_description
1 polymer ?
#
loop_
_entity_poly.entity_id
_entity_poly.type
_entity_poly.pdbx_seq_one_letter_code
_entity_poly.pdbx_strand_id
1 'polypeptide(L)'
;MDQPKSYVSPLDFPQVWQKPSSEAIIACLKRLHVEPPIWNPSTSQRVILEDHENSARFRKEVAAYLASFIKSDLRWISADEEKEAIWDEASRRLSERCGRAGMGEITRRWPFASEAYPAFELIVREPPITGDALGLKTWGSSYFLARLLDKIAEQSLSHLLIEHNSLPDVLELGSGTGLCGMAAAAIWKTRVALSDLPNIVPNLSHNIEKNSEVIEALGGQVEAGDLTWGGHLEDNDDMFTKKNQFKIILIADPIYDDNHPALLASAVHDHLAQTEDARVVAMVPMRDDTTRRLLAKFRDFLADGKRPLACLEEHRLMGQDDWGEDEEPPQIECWWGVFGSNN
;
A
#
# COMPACT_ATOMS: atom_id res chain seq x y z
N MET A 1 12.69 15.99 -16.81
CA MET A 1 13.58 15.73 -17.97
C MET A 1 14.57 14.70 -17.48
N ASP A 2 14.18 13.43 -17.49
CA ASP A 2 14.99 12.36 -16.93
C ASP A 2 16.15 12.06 -17.87
N GLN A 3 17.37 12.03 -17.31
CA GLN A 3 18.51 11.50 -18.03
C GLN A 3 18.29 10.00 -18.24
N PRO A 4 18.64 9.44 -19.42
CA PRO A 4 18.54 8.00 -19.64
C PRO A 4 19.42 7.29 -18.60
N LYS A 5 18.81 6.39 -17.80
CA LYS A 5 19.57 5.50 -16.91
C LYS A 5 20.59 4.75 -17.77
N SER A 6 21.90 4.96 -17.56
CA SER A 6 22.90 4.18 -18.26
C SER A 6 22.81 2.73 -17.77
N TYR A 7 22.23 1.85 -18.58
CA TYR A 7 22.19 0.43 -18.29
C TYR A 7 23.61 -0.13 -18.38
N VAL A 8 24.25 -0.37 -17.24
CA VAL A 8 25.55 -1.06 -17.17
C VAL A 8 25.30 -2.54 -17.44
N SER A 9 25.89 -3.10 -18.50
CA SER A 9 25.63 -4.51 -18.86
C SER A 9 26.16 -5.45 -17.78
N PRO A 10 25.47 -6.55 -17.46
CA PRO A 10 26.01 -7.57 -16.56
C PRO A 10 27.31 -8.21 -17.06
N LEU A 11 27.61 -8.06 -18.36
CA LEU A 11 28.86 -8.49 -18.97
C LEU A 11 30.06 -7.62 -18.55
N ASP A 12 29.81 -6.38 -18.13
CA ASP A 12 30.84 -5.44 -17.65
C ASP A 12 31.23 -5.69 -16.18
N PHE A 13 30.51 -6.59 -15.50
CA PHE A 13 30.77 -6.94 -14.12
C PHE A 13 31.78 -8.09 -13.98
N PRO A 14 32.44 -8.23 -12.80
CA PRO A 14 33.35 -9.34 -12.54
C PRO A 14 32.67 -10.69 -12.72
N GLN A 15 33.25 -11.55 -13.55
CA GLN A 15 32.69 -12.86 -13.85
C GLN A 15 33.32 -13.94 -12.97
N VAL A 16 32.54 -14.98 -12.64
CA VAL A 16 33.00 -16.14 -11.83
C VAL A 16 34.33 -16.72 -12.36
N TRP A 17 34.50 -16.83 -13.68
CA TRP A 17 35.72 -17.38 -14.30
C TRP A 17 36.97 -16.49 -14.12
N GLN A 18 36.79 -15.20 -13.82
CA GLN A 18 37.89 -14.26 -13.54
C GLN A 18 38.44 -14.41 -12.11
N LYS A 19 37.75 -15.16 -11.24
CA LYS A 19 38.11 -15.35 -9.82
C LYS A 19 38.33 -14.02 -9.06
N PRO A 20 37.36 -13.09 -9.09
CA PRO A 20 37.47 -11.79 -8.41
C PRO A 20 37.51 -11.92 -6.88
N SER A 21 37.99 -10.89 -6.18
CA SER A 21 37.95 -10.85 -4.71
C SER A 21 36.51 -10.80 -4.19
N SER A 22 36.30 -11.29 -2.96
CA SER A 22 34.99 -11.24 -2.28
C SER A 22 34.44 -9.81 -2.20
N GLU A 23 35.28 -8.85 -1.84
CA GLU A 23 34.93 -7.41 -1.80
C GLU A 23 34.40 -6.90 -3.15
N ALA A 24 35.06 -7.25 -4.26
CA ALA A 24 34.66 -6.82 -5.59
C ALA A 24 33.33 -7.44 -6.02
N ILE A 25 33.11 -8.71 -5.69
CA ILE A 25 31.84 -9.41 -5.94
C ILE A 25 30.71 -8.73 -5.17
N ILE A 26 30.87 -8.57 -3.85
CA ILE A 26 29.84 -7.96 -2.99
C ILE A 26 29.52 -6.53 -3.43
N ALA A 27 30.54 -5.71 -3.71
CA ALA A 27 30.33 -4.35 -4.21
C ALA A 27 29.52 -4.34 -5.52
N CYS A 28 29.79 -5.29 -6.41
CA CYS A 28 29.03 -5.45 -7.65
C CYS A 28 27.59 -5.92 -7.42
N LEU A 29 27.39 -6.96 -6.60
CA LEU A 29 26.05 -7.48 -6.31
C LEU A 29 25.17 -6.41 -5.65
N LYS A 30 25.74 -5.60 -4.75
CA LYS A 30 25.03 -4.47 -4.12
C LYS A 30 24.55 -3.42 -5.13
N ARG A 31 25.28 -3.21 -6.23
CA ARG A 31 24.87 -2.31 -7.33
C ARG A 31 23.70 -2.85 -8.15
N LEU A 32 23.42 -4.14 -8.06
CA LEU A 32 22.28 -4.80 -8.70
C LEU A 32 21.01 -4.73 -7.83
N HIS A 33 21.00 -3.95 -6.74
CA HIS A 33 19.77 -3.72 -5.99
C HIS A 33 18.66 -3.16 -6.89
N VAL A 34 17.45 -3.68 -6.73
CA VAL A 34 16.25 -3.09 -7.33
C VAL A 34 15.37 -2.56 -6.20
N GLU A 35 15.10 -1.25 -6.26
CA GLU A 35 14.08 -0.64 -5.42
C GLU A 35 12.71 -1.23 -5.80
N PRO A 36 11.85 -1.59 -4.84
CA PRO A 36 10.51 -2.07 -5.14
C PRO A 36 9.73 -1.03 -5.96
N PRO A 37 8.86 -1.46 -6.90
CA PRO A 37 8.12 -0.53 -7.73
C PRO A 37 7.19 0.36 -6.89
N ILE A 38 7.12 1.63 -7.28
CA ILE A 38 6.10 2.59 -6.86
C ILE A 38 5.23 2.86 -8.07
N TRP A 39 3.90 2.74 -7.91
CA TRP A 39 2.98 2.96 -9.02
C TRP A 39 2.99 4.42 -9.46
N ASN A 40 3.18 4.66 -10.77
CA ASN A 40 3.10 6.00 -11.33
C ASN A 40 2.03 6.06 -12.44
N PRO A 41 0.85 6.64 -12.15
CA PRO A 41 -0.23 6.78 -13.12
C PRO A 41 0.08 7.70 -14.32
N SER A 42 1.13 8.55 -14.25
CA SER A 42 1.42 9.54 -15.29
C SER A 42 2.37 9.05 -16.39
N THR A 43 2.85 7.81 -16.31
CA THR A 43 3.78 7.26 -17.30
C THR A 43 3.04 6.85 -18.59
N SER A 44 3.48 7.37 -19.74
CA SER A 44 2.89 7.09 -21.05
C SER A 44 3.06 5.63 -21.46
N GLN A 45 2.01 5.01 -22.02
CA GLN A 45 2.01 3.61 -22.46
C GLN A 45 3.08 3.25 -23.51
N ARG A 46 3.53 4.21 -24.33
CA ARG A 46 4.65 3.99 -25.27
C ARG A 46 6.01 3.96 -24.57
N VAL A 47 6.23 4.85 -23.60
CA VAL A 47 7.46 4.89 -22.79
C VAL A 47 7.55 3.64 -21.94
N ILE A 48 6.42 3.20 -21.39
CA ILE A 48 6.24 1.91 -20.70
C ILE A 48 6.76 0.78 -21.62
N LEU A 49 6.22 0.61 -22.83
CA LEU A 49 6.60 -0.47 -23.76
C LEU A 49 8.09 -0.46 -24.19
N GLU A 50 8.67 0.71 -24.48
CA GLU A 50 10.08 0.84 -24.88
C GLU A 50 11.06 0.61 -23.71
N ASP A 51 10.73 1.07 -22.50
CA ASP A 51 11.47 0.71 -21.29
C ASP A 51 11.32 -0.79 -20.98
N HIS A 52 10.19 -1.42 -21.30
CA HIS A 52 9.93 -2.84 -21.04
C HIS A 52 10.83 -3.77 -21.84
N GLU A 53 10.96 -3.61 -23.16
CA GLU A 53 11.80 -4.51 -23.97
C GLU A 53 13.27 -4.44 -23.53
N ASN A 54 13.76 -3.22 -23.26
CA ASN A 54 15.10 -2.99 -22.77
C ASN A 54 15.29 -3.55 -21.35
N SER A 55 14.28 -3.39 -20.48
CA SER A 55 14.29 -3.90 -19.11
C SER A 55 14.19 -5.42 -19.05
N ALA A 56 13.37 -6.08 -19.87
CA ALA A 56 13.19 -7.54 -19.86
C ALA A 56 14.48 -8.28 -20.25
N ARG A 57 15.14 -7.82 -21.32
CA ARG A 57 16.44 -8.37 -21.71
C ARG A 57 17.48 -8.17 -20.62
N PHE A 58 17.56 -6.96 -20.06
CA PHE A 58 18.47 -6.64 -18.98
C PHE A 58 18.19 -7.49 -17.72
N ARG A 59 16.92 -7.67 -17.33
CA ARG A 59 16.49 -8.52 -16.20
C ARG A 59 16.97 -9.96 -16.39
N LYS A 60 16.82 -10.53 -17.58
CA LYS A 60 17.27 -11.89 -17.89
C LYS A 60 18.79 -12.03 -17.80
N GLU A 61 19.53 -11.06 -18.34
CA GLU A 61 21.01 -11.05 -18.26
C GLU A 61 21.49 -10.94 -16.81
N VAL A 62 20.85 -10.08 -16.00
CA VAL A 62 21.15 -9.94 -14.57
C VAL A 62 20.81 -11.21 -13.80
N ALA A 63 19.64 -11.82 -14.05
CA ALA A 63 19.24 -13.05 -13.38
C ALA A 63 20.21 -14.20 -13.67
N ALA A 64 20.67 -14.32 -14.93
CA ALA A 64 21.69 -15.29 -15.31
C ALA A 64 23.03 -15.03 -14.61
N TYR A 65 23.43 -13.76 -14.51
CA TYR A 65 24.63 -13.34 -13.78
C TYR A 65 24.56 -13.69 -12.29
N LEU A 66 23.48 -13.34 -11.61
CA LEU A 66 23.25 -13.66 -10.19
C LEU A 66 23.24 -15.19 -9.96
N ALA A 67 22.54 -15.93 -10.80
CA ALA A 67 22.49 -17.39 -10.74
C ALA A 67 23.87 -18.03 -10.94
N SER A 68 24.79 -17.39 -11.67
CA SER A 68 26.15 -17.91 -11.85
C SER A 68 26.95 -17.91 -10.55
N PHE A 69 26.76 -16.93 -9.68
CA PHE A 69 27.39 -16.88 -8.35
C PHE A 69 26.74 -17.87 -7.39
N ILE A 70 25.41 -17.95 -7.37
CA ILE A 70 24.66 -18.90 -6.53
C ILE A 70 25.05 -20.35 -6.85
N LYS A 71 25.26 -20.68 -8.13
CA LYS A 71 25.65 -22.03 -8.57
C LYS A 71 27.15 -22.33 -8.38
N SER A 72 27.97 -21.34 -8.09
CA SER A 72 29.41 -21.52 -7.98
C SER A 72 29.81 -21.96 -6.57
N ASP A 73 30.66 -22.98 -6.46
CA ASP A 73 31.30 -23.36 -5.19
C ASP A 73 32.29 -22.29 -4.66
N LEU A 74 32.55 -21.22 -5.42
CA LEU A 74 33.48 -20.14 -5.08
C LEU A 74 34.86 -20.62 -4.61
N ARG A 75 35.41 -21.68 -5.23
CA ARG A 75 36.62 -22.40 -4.76
C ARG A 75 37.90 -21.55 -4.62
N TRP A 76 37.92 -20.35 -5.18
CA TRP A 76 39.05 -19.41 -5.06
C TRP A 76 38.94 -18.49 -3.84
N ILE A 77 37.77 -18.41 -3.20
CA ILE A 77 37.55 -17.74 -1.92
C ILE A 77 37.83 -18.75 -0.82
N SER A 78 38.68 -18.39 0.14
CA SER A 78 39.17 -19.32 1.16
C SER A 78 38.31 -19.34 2.42
N ALA A 79 37.74 -18.20 2.81
CA ALA A 79 36.89 -18.08 3.99
C ALA A 79 35.44 -18.47 3.66
N ASP A 80 34.86 -19.39 4.42
CA ASP A 80 33.48 -19.83 4.20
C ASP A 80 32.47 -18.72 4.52
N GLU A 81 32.74 -17.89 5.53
CA GLU A 81 31.93 -16.70 5.85
C GLU A 81 31.81 -15.73 4.66
N GLU A 82 32.88 -15.55 3.88
CA GLU A 82 32.85 -14.71 2.68
C GLU A 82 32.03 -15.34 1.55
N LYS A 83 32.03 -16.68 1.45
CA LYS A 83 31.20 -17.39 0.46
C LYS A 83 29.72 -17.27 0.79
N GLU A 84 29.36 -17.50 2.05
CA GLU A 84 27.99 -17.33 2.55
C GLU A 84 27.49 -15.91 2.27
N ALA A 85 28.29 -14.89 2.59
CA ALA A 85 27.92 -13.50 2.29
C ALA A 85 27.68 -13.23 0.79
N ILE A 86 28.45 -13.87 -0.10
CA ILE A 86 28.26 -13.75 -1.56
C ILE A 86 26.97 -14.45 -2.00
N TRP A 87 26.73 -15.68 -1.52
CA TRP A 87 25.53 -16.44 -1.86
C TRP A 87 24.26 -15.77 -1.35
N ASP A 88 24.29 -15.25 -0.12
CA ASP A 88 23.19 -14.49 0.48
C ASP A 88 22.90 -13.23 -0.30
N GLU A 89 23.93 -12.44 -0.61
CA GLU A 89 23.76 -11.21 -1.38
C GLU A 89 23.24 -11.54 -2.79
N ALA A 90 23.79 -12.52 -3.50
CA ALA A 90 23.33 -12.89 -4.84
C ALA A 90 21.88 -13.40 -4.83
N SER A 91 21.52 -14.22 -3.85
CA SER A 91 20.17 -14.76 -3.68
C SER A 91 19.16 -13.66 -3.36
N ARG A 92 19.54 -12.70 -2.50
CA ARG A 92 18.71 -11.53 -2.20
C ARG A 92 18.42 -10.70 -3.44
N ARG A 93 19.45 -10.39 -4.24
CA ARG A 93 19.27 -9.64 -5.51
C ARG A 93 18.42 -10.38 -6.52
N LEU A 94 18.47 -11.71 -6.50
CA LEU A 94 17.63 -12.54 -7.36
C LEU A 94 16.18 -12.50 -6.87
N SER A 95 15.93 -12.63 -5.56
CA SER A 95 14.59 -12.56 -4.97
C SER A 95 13.90 -11.21 -5.18
N GLU A 96 14.66 -10.11 -5.19
CA GLU A 96 14.15 -8.76 -5.52
C GLU A 96 13.55 -8.65 -6.92
N ARG A 97 13.81 -9.63 -7.78
CA ARG A 97 13.34 -9.71 -9.17
C ARG A 97 12.29 -10.80 -9.36
N CYS A 98 11.92 -11.51 -8.30
CA CYS A 98 10.75 -12.38 -8.33
C CYS A 98 9.48 -11.53 -8.23
N GLY A 99 8.33 -12.06 -8.67
CA GLY A 99 7.05 -11.42 -8.39
C GLY A 99 6.80 -11.29 -6.88
N ARG A 100 5.79 -10.50 -6.47
CA ARG A 100 5.58 -10.12 -5.06
C ARG A 100 5.52 -11.31 -4.09
N ALA A 101 4.99 -12.46 -4.52
CA ALA A 101 4.91 -13.68 -3.72
C ALA A 101 6.27 -14.36 -3.48
N GLY A 102 7.26 -14.14 -4.36
CA GLY A 102 8.63 -14.63 -4.22
C GLY A 102 9.61 -13.60 -3.65
N MET A 103 9.20 -12.34 -3.51
CA MET A 103 9.98 -11.31 -2.82
C MET A 103 9.87 -11.47 -1.31
N GLY A 104 10.98 -11.26 -0.62
CA GLY A 104 11.00 -11.14 0.83
C GLY A 104 10.32 -9.86 1.33
N GLU A 105 10.71 -9.45 2.54
CA GLU A 105 10.29 -8.16 3.08
C GLU A 105 10.73 -7.02 2.16
N ILE A 106 9.83 -6.07 1.93
CA ILE A 106 10.14 -4.86 1.18
C ILE A 106 9.79 -3.63 2.01
N THR A 107 10.53 -2.55 1.80
CA THR A 107 10.18 -1.22 2.30
C THR A 107 10.00 -0.30 1.10
N ARG A 108 8.86 0.36 1.02
CA ARG A 108 8.52 1.29 -0.06
C ARG A 108 8.47 2.72 0.44
N ARG A 109 8.80 3.64 -0.44
CA ARG A 109 8.77 5.08 -0.22
C ARG A 109 7.66 5.69 -1.08
N TRP A 110 6.71 6.35 -0.48
CA TRP A 110 5.53 6.88 -1.15
C TRP A 110 5.55 8.40 -1.12
N PRO A 111 5.93 9.05 -2.24
CA PRO A 111 5.98 10.50 -2.30
C PRO A 111 4.58 11.10 -2.47
N PHE A 112 4.27 12.12 -1.70
CA PHE A 112 3.05 12.91 -1.78
C PHE A 112 3.43 14.37 -2.04
N ALA A 113 2.87 14.94 -3.11
CA ALA A 113 3.06 16.34 -3.45
C ALA A 113 1.84 16.86 -4.20
N SER A 114 1.33 18.01 -3.75
CA SER A 114 0.23 18.75 -4.37
C SER A 114 0.42 20.24 -4.10
N GLU A 115 -0.34 21.10 -4.78
CA GLU A 115 -0.39 22.53 -4.45
C GLU A 115 -1.06 22.78 -3.10
N ALA A 116 -1.91 21.85 -2.63
CA ALA A 116 -2.68 21.96 -1.39
C ALA A 116 -1.88 21.71 -0.10
N TYR A 117 -0.74 21.00 -0.17
CA TYR A 117 0.05 20.62 1.00
C TYR A 117 1.56 20.52 0.69
N PRO A 118 2.46 20.75 1.69
CA PRO A 118 3.89 20.59 1.49
C PRO A 118 4.26 19.17 1.05
N ALA A 119 5.25 19.02 0.18
CA ALA A 119 5.71 17.70 -0.25
C ALA A 119 6.26 16.89 0.93
N PHE A 120 5.89 15.61 1.02
CA PHE A 120 6.36 14.68 2.03
C PHE A 120 6.45 13.25 1.46
N GLU A 121 7.01 12.34 2.23
CA GLU A 121 7.14 10.93 1.86
C GLU A 121 6.76 10.04 3.04
N LEU A 122 6.02 8.96 2.77
CA LEU A 122 5.74 7.91 3.74
C LEU A 122 6.58 6.67 3.44
N ILE A 123 7.19 6.09 4.47
CA ILE A 123 8.02 4.89 4.38
C ILE A 123 7.22 3.71 4.96
N VAL A 124 6.86 2.76 4.12
CA VAL A 124 5.97 1.65 4.48
C VAL A 124 6.70 0.33 4.34
N ARG A 125 6.77 -0.42 5.43
CA ARG A 125 7.25 -1.80 5.47
C ARG A 125 6.13 -2.77 5.11
N GLU A 126 6.45 -3.71 4.23
CA GLU A 126 5.59 -4.81 3.83
C GLU A 126 6.33 -6.14 4.03
N PRO A 127 5.92 -6.93 5.04
CA PRO A 127 6.39 -8.29 5.22
C PRO A 127 6.21 -9.17 3.97
N PRO A 128 6.89 -10.34 3.92
CA PRO A 128 6.65 -11.35 2.90
C PRO A 128 5.18 -11.81 2.90
N ILE A 129 4.65 -12.12 1.72
CA ILE A 129 3.29 -12.68 1.60
C ILE A 129 3.38 -14.19 1.89
N THR A 130 3.11 -14.57 3.12
CA THR A 130 3.05 -15.99 3.54
C THR A 130 1.69 -16.32 4.14
N GLY A 131 0.97 -17.30 3.57
CA GLY A 131 -0.35 -17.71 4.08
C GLY A 131 -1.36 -16.56 4.07
N ASP A 132 -2.02 -16.32 5.20
CA ASP A 132 -3.10 -15.32 5.37
C ASP A 132 -2.61 -13.86 5.48
N ALA A 133 -1.37 -13.57 5.06
CA ALA A 133 -0.71 -12.27 5.18
C ALA A 133 -1.16 -11.20 4.16
N LEU A 134 -2.36 -11.30 3.58
CA LEU A 134 -2.82 -10.35 2.55
C LEU A 134 -2.93 -8.91 3.06
N GLY A 135 -3.25 -8.72 4.34
CA GLY A 135 -3.29 -7.40 4.99
C GLY A 135 -1.90 -6.75 5.19
N LEU A 136 -0.81 -7.51 5.01
CA LEU A 136 0.57 -7.00 5.15
C LEU A 136 1.14 -6.42 3.85
N LYS A 137 0.35 -6.44 2.76
CA LYS A 137 0.69 -5.84 1.46
C LYS A 137 -0.03 -4.49 1.32
N THR A 138 0.67 -3.49 0.79
CA THR A 138 -0.01 -2.28 0.31
C THR A 138 -0.62 -2.56 -1.06
N TRP A 139 -1.92 -2.29 -1.21
CA TRP A 139 -2.66 -2.48 -2.46
C TRP A 139 -2.79 -1.17 -3.25
N GLY A 140 -2.89 -1.27 -4.58
CA GLY A 140 -2.98 -0.12 -5.50
C GLY A 140 -4.05 0.90 -5.11
N SER A 141 -5.22 0.38 -4.78
CA SER A 141 -6.39 1.09 -4.23
C SER A 141 -6.07 1.98 -3.01
N SER A 142 -5.28 1.51 -2.05
CA SER A 142 -4.85 2.31 -0.88
C SER A 142 -4.06 3.54 -1.32
N TYR A 143 -3.09 3.36 -2.23
CA TYR A 143 -2.33 4.49 -2.76
C TYR A 143 -3.17 5.42 -3.64
N PHE A 144 -4.11 4.89 -4.42
CA PHE A 144 -5.01 5.71 -5.23
C PHE A 144 -5.92 6.57 -4.40
N LEU A 145 -6.53 6.00 -3.35
CA LEU A 145 -7.34 6.79 -2.44
C LEU A 145 -6.46 7.85 -1.76
N ALA A 146 -5.26 7.49 -1.30
CA ALA A 146 -4.30 8.42 -0.69
C ALA A 146 -3.97 9.63 -1.59
N ARG A 147 -3.86 9.40 -2.91
CA ARG A 147 -3.59 10.46 -3.89
C ARG A 147 -4.77 11.36 -4.22
N LEU A 148 -5.99 10.98 -3.84
CA LEU A 148 -7.21 11.75 -4.05
C LEU A 148 -7.62 12.56 -2.81
N LEU A 149 -6.93 12.37 -1.68
CA LEU A 149 -7.35 12.93 -0.38
C LEU A 149 -7.46 14.46 -0.38
N ASP A 150 -6.60 15.20 -1.09
CA ASP A 150 -6.72 16.66 -1.21
C ASP A 150 -7.98 17.07 -1.96
N LYS A 151 -8.25 16.44 -3.11
CA LYS A 151 -9.46 16.71 -3.90
C LYS A 151 -10.72 16.34 -3.13
N ILE A 152 -10.72 15.19 -2.44
CA ILE A 152 -11.84 14.74 -1.61
C ILE A 152 -12.07 15.73 -0.46
N ALA A 153 -11.00 16.28 0.14
CA ALA A 153 -11.13 17.31 1.17
C ALA A 153 -11.76 18.60 0.64
N GLU A 154 -11.35 19.05 -0.55
CA GLU A 154 -11.86 20.30 -1.14
C GLU A 154 -13.29 20.17 -1.67
N GLN A 155 -13.68 19.00 -2.16
CA GLN A 155 -14.93 18.81 -2.89
C GLN A 155 -16.01 18.15 -2.02
N SER A 156 -15.73 16.96 -1.51
CA SER A 156 -16.74 16.11 -0.88
C SER A 156 -16.79 16.28 0.65
N LEU A 157 -15.70 16.77 1.26
CA LEU A 157 -15.53 16.88 2.71
C LEU A 157 -15.19 18.30 3.19
N SER A 158 -15.37 19.33 2.36
CA SER A 158 -15.00 20.72 2.69
C SER A 158 -15.71 21.22 3.95
N HIS A 159 -16.96 20.83 4.15
CA HIS A 159 -17.76 21.15 5.33
C HIS A 159 -17.21 20.54 6.62
N LEU A 160 -16.42 19.47 6.54
CA LEU A 160 -15.78 18.82 7.70
C LEU A 160 -14.32 19.26 7.89
N LEU A 161 -13.59 19.49 6.80
CA LEU A 161 -12.13 19.66 6.82
C LEU A 161 -11.66 21.11 6.60
N ILE A 162 -12.50 21.97 6.02
CA ILE A 162 -12.13 23.35 5.64
C ILE A 162 -13.00 24.38 6.37
N GLU A 163 -14.31 24.18 6.37
CA GLU A 163 -15.28 25.17 6.86
C GLU A 163 -15.49 25.09 8.38
N HIS A 164 -15.18 23.95 9.01
CA HIS A 164 -15.44 23.70 10.42
C HIS A 164 -14.29 24.20 11.32
N ASN A 165 -14.62 24.73 12.49
CA ASN A 165 -13.63 25.24 13.45
C ASN A 165 -12.90 24.15 14.26
N SER A 166 -13.24 22.88 14.05
CA SER A 166 -12.66 21.74 14.77
C SER A 166 -12.36 20.60 13.79
N LEU A 167 -11.16 20.06 13.86
CA LEU A 167 -10.74 18.94 13.03
C LEU A 167 -11.55 17.67 13.38
N PRO A 168 -12.01 16.89 12.39
CA PRO A 168 -12.80 15.69 12.62
C PRO A 168 -11.93 14.49 13.02
N ASP A 169 -12.44 13.66 13.92
CA ASP A 169 -11.86 12.33 14.16
C ASP A 169 -12.16 11.42 12.97
N VAL A 170 -11.12 10.76 12.46
CA VAL A 170 -11.17 9.87 11.29
C VAL A 170 -10.81 8.44 11.71
N LEU A 171 -11.49 7.47 11.13
CA LEU A 171 -11.18 6.04 11.26
C LEU A 171 -10.87 5.44 9.89
N GLU A 172 -9.79 4.67 9.76
CA GLU A 172 -9.60 3.76 8.63
C GLU A 172 -9.95 2.32 9.04
N LEU A 173 -10.88 1.69 8.30
CA LEU A 173 -11.27 0.29 8.49
C LEU A 173 -10.49 -0.60 7.53
N GLY A 174 -9.75 -1.58 8.06
CA GLY A 174 -8.95 -2.50 7.25
C GLY A 174 -7.73 -1.79 6.66
N SER A 175 -6.93 -1.20 7.53
CA SER A 175 -5.85 -0.28 7.17
C SER A 175 -4.67 -0.98 6.47
N GLY A 176 -4.52 -2.28 6.68
CA GLY A 176 -3.42 -3.09 6.17
C GLY A 176 -2.06 -2.52 6.61
N THR A 177 -1.34 -1.93 5.66
CA THR A 177 -0.05 -1.28 5.92
C THR A 177 -0.16 0.14 6.47
N GLY A 178 -1.35 0.75 6.41
CA GLY A 178 -1.67 2.08 6.94
C GLY A 178 -1.38 3.24 5.99
N LEU A 179 -1.02 2.97 4.72
CA LEU A 179 -0.61 4.02 3.78
C LEU A 179 -1.67 5.12 3.61
N CYS A 180 -2.92 4.74 3.37
CA CYS A 180 -3.99 5.69 3.09
C CYS A 180 -4.36 6.53 4.33
N GLY A 181 -4.57 5.93 5.50
CA GLY A 181 -4.86 6.67 6.72
C GLY A 181 -3.69 7.52 7.23
N MET A 182 -2.44 7.08 7.10
CA MET A 182 -1.28 7.94 7.40
C MET A 182 -1.20 9.14 6.45
N ALA A 183 -1.47 8.94 5.15
CA ALA A 183 -1.54 10.04 4.20
C ALA A 183 -2.70 11.00 4.53
N ALA A 184 -3.85 10.48 4.96
CA ALA A 184 -4.99 11.29 5.42
C ALA A 184 -4.63 12.13 6.65
N ALA A 185 -3.94 11.57 7.64
CA ALA A 185 -3.48 12.32 8.80
C ALA A 185 -2.57 13.50 8.40
N ALA A 186 -1.61 13.24 7.51
CA ALA A 186 -0.67 14.25 7.01
C ALA A 186 -1.34 15.33 6.14
N ILE A 187 -2.21 14.93 5.21
CA ILE A 187 -2.84 15.83 4.23
C ILE A 187 -3.96 16.64 4.88
N TRP A 188 -4.83 16.00 5.66
CA TRP A 188 -5.96 16.64 6.34
C TRP A 188 -5.58 17.26 7.68
N LYS A 189 -4.36 17.01 8.16
CA LYS A 189 -3.81 17.57 9.40
C LYS A 189 -4.71 17.26 10.59
N THR A 190 -5.16 16.02 10.67
CA THR A 190 -6.12 15.55 11.68
C THR A 190 -5.64 14.27 12.36
N ARG A 191 -6.36 13.86 13.39
CA ARG A 191 -6.20 12.56 14.05
C ARG A 191 -6.89 11.47 13.24
N VAL A 192 -6.16 10.42 12.94
CA VAL A 192 -6.67 9.23 12.26
C VAL A 192 -6.38 7.99 13.12
N ALA A 193 -7.43 7.26 13.49
CA ALA A 193 -7.31 5.94 14.08
C ALA A 193 -7.28 4.89 12.96
N LEU A 194 -6.23 4.07 12.91
CA LEU A 194 -6.07 2.98 11.96
C LEU A 194 -6.49 1.67 12.63
N SER A 195 -7.34 0.91 11.96
CA SER A 195 -7.84 -0.35 12.51
C SER A 195 -7.60 -1.51 11.56
N ASP A 196 -7.23 -2.66 12.13
CA ASP A 196 -7.09 -3.93 11.42
C ASP A 196 -7.14 -5.11 12.41
N LEU A 197 -6.96 -6.34 11.91
CA LEU A 197 -6.91 -7.55 12.72
C LEU A 197 -5.64 -7.58 13.61
N PRO A 198 -5.68 -8.26 14.78
CA PRO A 198 -4.55 -8.31 15.72
C PRO A 198 -3.22 -8.79 15.14
N ASN A 199 -3.24 -9.61 14.08
CA ASN A 199 -2.03 -10.09 13.42
C ASN A 199 -1.43 -9.06 12.43
N ILE A 200 -2.18 -8.03 12.04
CA ILE A 200 -1.77 -6.96 11.12
C ILE A 200 -1.27 -5.73 11.89
N VAL A 201 -1.91 -5.42 13.02
CA VAL A 201 -1.62 -4.23 13.85
C VAL A 201 -0.16 -4.08 14.28
N PRO A 202 0.64 -5.13 14.54
CA PRO A 202 2.06 -4.97 14.83
C PRO A 202 2.86 -4.33 13.68
N ASN A 203 2.59 -4.71 12.42
CA ASN A 203 3.26 -4.10 11.28
C ASN A 203 2.72 -2.68 11.00
N LEU A 204 1.41 -2.48 11.20
CA LEU A 204 0.78 -1.17 11.12
C LEU A 204 1.40 -0.18 12.11
N SER A 205 1.59 -0.60 13.36
CA SER A 205 2.23 0.19 14.42
C SER A 205 3.68 0.53 14.08
N HIS A 206 4.44 -0.43 13.54
CA HIS A 206 5.79 -0.19 13.04
C HIS A 206 5.82 0.89 11.94
N ASN A 207 4.87 0.82 10.99
CA ASN A 207 4.76 1.82 9.94
C ASN A 207 4.38 3.21 10.48
N ILE A 208 3.48 3.28 11.48
CA ILE A 208 3.13 4.55 12.14
C ILE A 208 4.36 5.15 12.83
N GLU A 209 5.06 4.38 13.65
CA GLU A 209 6.27 4.83 14.36
C GLU A 209 7.28 5.42 13.37
N LYS A 210 7.49 4.73 12.24
CA LYS A 210 8.43 5.16 11.20
C LYS A 210 8.09 6.51 10.56
N ASN A 211 6.82 6.91 10.56
CA ASN A 211 6.33 8.11 9.89
C ASN A 211 5.80 9.19 10.85
N SER A 212 5.78 8.91 12.15
CA SER A 212 5.26 9.80 13.21
C SER A 212 5.80 11.23 13.11
N GLU A 213 7.11 11.41 13.07
CA GLU A 213 7.76 12.73 12.99
C GLU A 213 7.31 13.54 11.76
N VAL A 214 7.18 12.89 10.59
CA VAL A 214 6.75 13.56 9.35
C VAL A 214 5.29 13.97 9.42
N ILE A 215 4.43 13.10 9.97
CA ILE A 215 2.99 13.36 10.10
C ILE A 215 2.73 14.47 11.13
N GLU A 216 3.40 14.42 12.28
CA GLU A 216 3.30 15.44 13.32
C GLU A 216 3.78 16.82 12.84
N ALA A 217 4.87 16.86 12.05
CA ALA A 217 5.37 18.10 11.46
C ALA A 217 4.36 18.76 10.50
N LEU A 218 3.45 17.97 9.92
CA LEU A 218 2.36 18.45 9.07
C LEU A 218 1.07 18.77 9.86
N GLY A 219 1.04 18.46 11.16
CA GLY A 219 -0.09 18.70 12.05
C GLY A 219 -1.07 17.53 12.15
N GLY A 220 -0.72 16.36 11.61
CA GLY A 220 -1.51 15.13 11.76
C GLY A 220 -1.16 14.34 13.01
N GLN A 221 -2.00 13.37 13.35
CA GLN A 221 -1.74 12.37 14.39
C GLN A 221 -2.29 11.01 13.95
N VAL A 222 -1.58 9.94 14.27
CA VAL A 222 -2.01 8.58 13.93
C VAL A 222 -1.82 7.65 15.11
N GLU A 223 -2.81 6.80 15.34
CA GLU A 223 -2.74 5.67 16.27
C GLU A 223 -3.30 4.43 15.58
N ALA A 224 -2.93 3.24 16.07
CA ALA A 224 -3.48 1.97 15.60
C ALA A 224 -4.07 1.18 16.76
N GLY A 225 -5.10 0.39 16.47
CA GLY A 225 -5.67 -0.56 17.41
C GLY A 225 -6.28 -1.77 16.70
N ASP A 226 -6.49 -2.82 17.48
CA ASP A 226 -7.14 -4.05 17.03
C ASP A 226 -8.65 -3.82 16.84
N LEU A 227 -9.17 -4.17 15.66
CA LEU A 227 -10.60 -4.15 15.37
C LEU A 227 -10.97 -5.32 14.46
N THR A 228 -11.73 -6.28 15.00
CA THR A 228 -12.29 -7.38 14.21
C THR A 228 -13.75 -7.09 13.87
N TRP A 229 -14.08 -6.95 12.58
CA TRP A 229 -15.45 -6.71 12.15
C TRP A 229 -16.35 -7.89 12.52
N GLY A 230 -17.46 -7.61 13.21
CA GLY A 230 -18.37 -8.64 13.72
C GLY A 230 -17.79 -9.50 14.86
N GLY A 231 -16.62 -9.16 15.38
CA GLY A 231 -16.02 -9.79 16.57
C GLY A 231 -16.69 -9.34 17.88
N HIS A 232 -16.21 -9.90 19.00
CA HIS A 232 -16.65 -9.46 20.32
C HIS A 232 -15.97 -8.14 20.70
N LEU A 233 -16.71 -7.22 21.33
CA LEU A 233 -16.17 -5.91 21.73
C LEU A 233 -14.98 -6.01 22.70
N GLU A 234 -14.90 -7.10 23.47
CA GLU A 234 -13.82 -7.36 24.43
C GLU A 234 -12.49 -7.71 23.75
N ASP A 235 -12.53 -8.10 22.47
CA ASP A 235 -11.34 -8.43 21.68
C ASP A 235 -10.79 -7.23 20.90
N ASN A 236 -11.49 -6.08 20.94
CA ASN A 236 -11.08 -4.86 20.25
C ASN A 236 -10.27 -3.96 21.18
N ASP A 237 -9.45 -3.08 20.60
CA ASP A 237 -8.77 -2.02 21.33
C ASP A 237 -9.78 -1.07 21.99
N ASP A 238 -9.41 -0.55 23.17
CA ASP A 238 -10.22 0.38 23.96
C ASP A 238 -10.72 1.57 23.12
N MET A 239 -9.92 2.03 22.15
CA MET A 239 -10.28 3.16 21.27
C MET A 239 -11.51 2.89 20.38
N PHE A 240 -11.89 1.63 20.18
CA PHE A 240 -13.03 1.22 19.36
C PHE A 240 -14.21 0.67 20.18
N THR A 241 -14.13 0.65 21.50
CA THR A 241 -15.22 0.17 22.35
C THR A 241 -16.42 1.12 22.37
N LYS A 242 -16.20 2.42 22.16
CA LYS A 242 -17.26 3.42 22.08
C LYS A 242 -17.80 3.51 20.65
N LYS A 243 -19.12 3.46 20.51
CA LYS A 243 -19.79 3.55 19.20
C LYS A 243 -19.99 5.00 18.76
N ASN A 244 -20.12 5.19 17.44
CA ASN A 244 -20.49 6.44 16.78
C ASN A 244 -19.56 7.63 17.08
N GLN A 245 -18.25 7.42 16.98
CA GLN A 245 -17.24 8.43 17.33
C GLN A 245 -16.73 9.21 16.12
N PHE A 246 -16.61 8.58 14.96
CA PHE A 246 -15.81 9.11 13.87
C PHE A 246 -16.67 9.85 12.85
N LYS A 247 -16.27 11.07 12.50
CA LYS A 247 -16.97 11.90 11.51
C LYS A 247 -16.67 11.46 10.08
N ILE A 248 -15.49 10.88 9.87
CA ILE A 248 -15.06 10.34 8.58
C ILE A 248 -14.61 8.90 8.80
N ILE A 249 -15.09 7.99 7.95
CA ILE A 249 -14.54 6.63 7.84
C ILE A 249 -13.90 6.47 6.46
N LEU A 250 -12.63 6.07 6.43
CA LEU A 250 -11.87 5.70 5.25
C LEU A 250 -11.84 4.18 5.07
N ILE A 251 -11.93 3.74 3.82
CA ILE A 251 -11.97 2.33 3.46
C ILE A 251 -11.26 2.14 2.11
N ALA A 252 -10.21 1.31 2.06
CA ALA A 252 -9.47 1.01 0.83
C ALA A 252 -9.25 -0.50 0.65
N ASP A 253 -9.79 -1.08 -0.43
CA ASP A 253 -9.69 -2.52 -0.76
C ASP A 253 -10.23 -3.54 0.27
N PRO A 254 -11.31 -3.25 1.01
CA PRO A 254 -11.71 -4.07 2.15
C PRO A 254 -12.38 -5.40 1.78
N ILE A 255 -12.82 -5.60 0.54
CA ILE A 255 -13.86 -6.57 0.19
C ILE A 255 -13.36 -7.54 -0.89
N TYR A 256 -13.06 -8.76 -0.47
CA TYR A 256 -12.65 -9.88 -1.34
C TYR A 256 -13.28 -11.22 -0.93
N ASP A 257 -14.01 -11.27 0.19
CA ASP A 257 -14.77 -12.44 0.67
C ASP A 257 -16.27 -12.14 0.71
N ASP A 258 -17.11 -13.17 0.56
CA ASP A 258 -18.58 -13.03 0.53
C ASP A 258 -19.18 -12.51 1.84
N ASN A 259 -18.48 -12.64 2.97
CA ASN A 259 -18.91 -12.12 4.28
C ASN A 259 -18.51 -10.65 4.50
N HIS A 260 -17.47 -10.16 3.82
CA HIS A 260 -16.92 -8.81 4.04
C HIS A 260 -17.96 -7.70 3.85
N PRO A 261 -18.86 -7.72 2.84
CA PRO A 261 -19.85 -6.66 2.68
C PRO A 261 -20.70 -6.41 3.93
N ALA A 262 -21.21 -7.47 4.57
CA ALA A 262 -22.07 -7.36 5.74
C ALA A 262 -21.28 -6.94 6.98
N LEU A 263 -20.10 -7.55 7.19
CA LEU A 263 -19.23 -7.27 8.34
C LEU A 263 -18.72 -5.83 8.30
N LEU A 264 -18.26 -5.36 7.14
CA LEU A 264 -17.78 -4.00 6.95
C LEU A 264 -18.89 -2.97 7.14
N ALA A 265 -20.08 -3.20 6.56
CA ALA A 265 -21.21 -2.30 6.75
C ALA A 265 -21.62 -2.21 8.23
N SER A 266 -21.57 -3.33 8.97
CA SER A 266 -21.79 -3.32 10.42
C SER A 266 -20.76 -2.48 11.15
N ALA A 267 -19.47 -2.60 10.82
CA ALA A 267 -18.40 -1.80 11.41
C ALA A 267 -18.59 -0.30 11.11
N VAL A 268 -18.97 0.05 9.87
CA VAL A 268 -19.33 1.43 9.51
C VAL A 268 -20.46 1.96 10.38
N HIS A 269 -21.56 1.22 10.53
CA HIS A 269 -22.71 1.65 11.35
C HIS A 269 -22.40 1.75 12.84
N ASP A 270 -21.44 0.96 13.33
CA ASP A 270 -21.01 0.97 14.73
C ASP A 270 -20.10 2.16 15.05
N HIS A 271 -19.27 2.61 14.10
CA HIS A 271 -18.25 3.62 14.35
C HIS A 271 -18.58 5.02 13.80
N LEU A 272 -19.42 5.13 12.77
CA LEU A 272 -19.76 6.42 12.15
C LEU A 272 -20.61 7.28 13.10
N ALA A 273 -20.20 8.54 13.29
CA ALA A 273 -20.89 9.51 14.12
C ALA A 273 -22.36 9.70 13.69
N GLN A 274 -23.24 9.93 14.66
CA GLN A 274 -24.68 10.09 14.42
C GLN A 274 -25.04 11.54 14.03
N THR A 275 -24.37 12.06 12.99
CA THR A 275 -24.55 13.45 12.56
C THR A 275 -24.72 13.51 11.04
N GLU A 276 -25.53 14.46 10.56
CA GLU A 276 -25.88 14.59 9.13
C GLU A 276 -24.67 14.89 8.24
N ASP A 277 -23.62 15.50 8.81
CA ASP A 277 -22.37 15.84 8.15
C ASP A 277 -21.39 14.66 8.03
N ALA A 278 -21.59 13.55 8.76
CA ALA A 278 -20.64 12.44 8.78
C ALA A 278 -20.58 11.70 7.44
N ARG A 279 -19.39 11.24 7.04
CA ARG A 279 -19.14 10.64 5.73
C ARG A 279 -18.33 9.37 5.80
N VAL A 280 -18.59 8.48 4.85
CA VAL A 280 -17.73 7.31 4.56
C VAL A 280 -17.14 7.50 3.18
N VAL A 281 -15.84 7.35 3.04
CA VAL A 281 -15.13 7.35 1.76
C VAL A 281 -14.59 5.95 1.54
N ALA A 282 -15.05 5.29 0.49
CA ALA A 282 -14.66 3.93 0.18
C ALA A 282 -14.09 3.81 -1.23
N MET A 283 -13.02 3.04 -1.38
CA MET A 283 -12.46 2.63 -2.67
C MET A 283 -12.42 1.10 -2.77
N VAL A 284 -12.96 0.58 -3.87
CA VAL A 284 -12.97 -0.85 -4.19
C VAL A 284 -12.42 -1.06 -5.61
N PRO A 285 -11.34 -1.83 -5.78
CA PRO A 285 -10.88 -2.23 -7.10
C PRO A 285 -11.84 -3.23 -7.73
N MET A 286 -12.26 -2.96 -8.97
CA MET A 286 -13.18 -3.81 -9.73
C MET A 286 -12.38 -4.80 -10.58
N ARG A 287 -11.76 -5.78 -9.90
CA ARG A 287 -10.89 -6.80 -10.52
C ARG A 287 -11.68 -7.74 -11.44
N ASP A 288 -12.91 -8.05 -11.08
CA ASP A 288 -13.75 -9.07 -11.72
C ASP A 288 -15.25 -8.89 -11.38
N ASP A 289 -16.10 -9.79 -11.88
CA ASP A 289 -17.53 -9.78 -11.55
C ASP A 289 -17.81 -10.06 -10.06
N THR A 290 -16.90 -10.76 -9.38
CA THR A 290 -17.00 -11.04 -7.94
C THR A 290 -16.91 -9.75 -7.14
N THR A 291 -15.84 -8.98 -7.31
CA THR A 291 -15.62 -7.69 -6.64
C THR A 291 -16.74 -6.69 -6.94
N ARG A 292 -17.26 -6.67 -8.19
CA ARG A 292 -18.44 -5.86 -8.56
C ARG A 292 -19.70 -6.29 -7.79
N ARG A 293 -19.96 -7.60 -7.66
CA ARG A 293 -21.08 -8.14 -6.88
C ARG A 293 -20.93 -7.83 -5.39
N LEU A 294 -19.72 -7.96 -4.84
CA LEU A 294 -19.47 -7.71 -3.42
C LEU A 294 -19.63 -6.20 -3.09
N LEU A 295 -19.19 -5.30 -3.98
CA LEU A 295 -19.46 -3.87 -3.85
C LEU A 295 -20.97 -3.58 -3.85
N ALA A 296 -21.74 -4.21 -4.75
CA ALA A 296 -23.20 -4.04 -4.75
C ALA A 296 -23.83 -4.48 -3.42
N LYS A 297 -23.46 -5.65 -2.90
CA LYS A 297 -23.90 -6.11 -1.56
C LYS A 297 -23.52 -5.13 -0.46
N PHE A 298 -22.31 -4.57 -0.48
CA PHE A 298 -21.86 -3.62 0.54
C PHE A 298 -22.73 -2.36 0.55
N ARG A 299 -23.08 -1.84 -0.64
CA ARG A 299 -23.99 -0.70 -0.78
C ARG A 299 -25.39 -1.04 -0.26
N ASP A 300 -25.90 -2.23 -0.56
CA ASP A 300 -27.19 -2.68 -0.05
C ASP A 300 -27.18 -2.75 1.48
N PHE A 301 -26.13 -3.29 2.11
CA PHE A 301 -25.99 -3.32 3.57
C PHE A 301 -25.78 -1.94 4.21
N LEU A 302 -25.14 -0.99 3.52
CA LEU A 302 -25.06 0.39 4.01
C LEU A 302 -26.43 1.08 3.99
N ALA A 303 -27.25 0.79 2.98
CA ALA A 303 -28.62 1.28 2.86
C ALA A 303 -29.58 0.54 3.81
N ASP A 304 -29.29 -0.71 4.15
CA ASP A 304 -30.09 -1.54 5.05
C ASP A 304 -29.62 -1.37 6.51
N GLY A 305 -30.26 -0.46 7.24
CA GLY A 305 -29.92 -0.22 8.63
C GLY A 305 -30.86 0.76 9.30
N LYS A 306 -30.71 0.93 10.62
CA LYS A 306 -31.48 1.93 11.39
C LYS A 306 -31.21 3.37 10.93
N ARG A 307 -30.05 3.60 10.31
CA ARG A 307 -29.61 4.88 9.75
C ARG A 307 -29.04 4.62 8.36
N PRO A 308 -29.89 4.55 7.33
CA PRO A 308 -29.46 4.25 5.97
C PRO A 308 -28.42 5.26 5.47
N LEU A 309 -27.34 4.75 4.89
CA LEU A 309 -26.33 5.55 4.21
C LEU A 309 -26.51 5.39 2.70
N ALA A 310 -26.61 6.51 2.00
CA ALA A 310 -26.72 6.54 0.55
C ALA A 310 -25.39 7.00 -0.07
N CYS A 311 -25.13 6.52 -1.29
CA CYS A 311 -24.01 6.99 -2.10
C CYS A 311 -24.33 8.40 -2.63
N LEU A 312 -23.63 9.41 -2.12
CA LEU A 312 -23.80 10.81 -2.50
C LEU A 312 -23.01 11.16 -3.77
N GLU A 313 -21.87 10.50 -3.94
CA GLU A 313 -20.93 10.73 -5.03
C GLU A 313 -20.22 9.41 -5.36
N GLU A 314 -19.95 9.17 -6.64
CA GLU A 314 -19.11 8.04 -7.07
C GLU A 314 -18.36 8.32 -8.36
N HIS A 315 -17.17 7.73 -8.46
CA HIS A 315 -16.26 7.92 -9.56
C HIS A 315 -15.48 6.64 -9.86
N ARG A 316 -14.79 6.65 -10.99
CA ARG A 316 -13.90 5.57 -11.41
C ARG A 316 -12.58 6.13 -11.90
N LEU A 317 -11.50 5.43 -11.61
CA LEU A 317 -10.19 5.73 -12.17
C LEU A 317 -9.45 4.45 -12.54
N MET A 318 -8.51 4.58 -13.47
CA MET A 318 -7.60 3.51 -13.83
C MET A 318 -6.30 3.65 -13.03
N GLY A 319 -5.81 2.54 -12.50
CA GLY A 319 -4.54 2.48 -11.79
C GLY A 319 -3.78 1.18 -12.05
N GLN A 320 -2.68 1.01 -11.34
CA GLN A 320 -1.79 -0.17 -11.35
C GLN A 320 -1.75 -0.85 -9.97
N ASP A 321 -1.64 -2.17 -9.95
CA ASP A 321 -1.41 -2.94 -8.72
C ASP A 321 -0.39 -4.05 -9.04
N ASP A 322 0.36 -4.49 -8.04
CA ASP A 322 1.36 -5.54 -8.17
C ASP A 322 0.74 -6.94 -8.00
N TRP A 323 -0.52 -7.12 -8.45
CA TRP A 323 -1.26 -8.39 -8.31
C TRP A 323 -1.31 -9.14 -9.64
N GLY A 324 -0.88 -10.40 -9.67
CA GLY A 324 -0.85 -11.23 -10.88
C GLY A 324 0.47 -11.95 -11.04
N GLU A 325 0.46 -13.06 -11.80
CA GLU A 325 1.68 -13.77 -12.23
C GLU A 325 2.28 -13.15 -13.50
N ASP A 326 1.56 -12.22 -14.12
CA ASP A 326 1.98 -11.55 -15.34
C ASP A 326 3.13 -10.57 -15.06
N GLU A 327 4.03 -10.44 -16.04
CA GLU A 327 5.18 -9.53 -15.95
C GLU A 327 4.79 -8.04 -15.91
N GLU A 328 3.49 -7.72 -16.04
CA GLU A 328 2.90 -6.39 -16.00
C GLU A 328 2.04 -6.21 -14.73
N PRO A 329 2.13 -5.08 -14.00
CA PRO A 329 1.10 -4.74 -13.03
C PRO A 329 -0.21 -4.48 -13.78
N PRO A 330 -1.26 -5.31 -13.62
CA PRO A 330 -2.48 -5.15 -14.40
C PRO A 330 -3.09 -3.76 -14.17
N GLN A 331 -3.65 -3.20 -15.24
CA GLN A 331 -4.49 -2.03 -15.09
C GLN A 331 -5.76 -2.43 -14.33
N ILE A 332 -5.98 -1.80 -13.18
CA ILE A 332 -7.14 -2.04 -12.34
C ILE A 332 -8.04 -0.81 -12.38
N GLU A 333 -9.29 -1.00 -12.79
CA GLU A 333 -10.35 -0.01 -12.63
C GLU A 333 -10.74 0.03 -11.15
N CYS A 334 -10.54 1.17 -10.49
CA CYS A 334 -10.96 1.39 -9.10
C CYS A 334 -12.21 2.24 -9.07
N TRP A 335 -13.26 1.73 -8.42
CA TRP A 335 -14.42 2.52 -8.03
C TRP A 335 -14.11 3.20 -6.70
N TRP A 336 -14.52 4.45 -6.54
CA TRP A 336 -14.60 5.06 -5.21
C TRP A 336 -15.88 5.88 -5.08
N GLY A 337 -16.35 6.04 -3.86
CA GLY A 337 -17.54 6.81 -3.58
C GLY A 337 -17.59 7.35 -2.16
N VAL A 338 -18.45 8.35 -1.98
CA VAL A 338 -18.73 9.00 -0.70
C VAL A 338 -20.15 8.69 -0.30
N PHE A 339 -20.32 8.20 0.93
CA PHE A 339 -21.62 7.90 1.51
C PHE A 339 -21.93 8.84 2.67
N GLY A 340 -23.22 9.09 2.90
CA GLY A 340 -23.73 9.84 4.05
C GLY A 340 -25.22 9.59 4.24
N SER A 341 -25.78 10.14 5.31
CA SER A 341 -27.21 10.10 5.55
C SER A 341 -27.94 10.87 4.44
N ASN A 342 -29.02 10.28 3.89
CA ASN A 342 -29.97 11.04 3.09
C ASN A 342 -30.82 11.90 4.02
N ASN A 343 -30.86 13.21 3.77
CA ASN A 343 -31.82 14.11 4.42
C ASN A 343 -33.26 13.72 4.11
#